data_AF-A0A6I1I9D0-F1
#
_entry.id   AF-A0A6I1I9D0-F1
#
_cell.length_a   1.000
_cell.length_b   1.000
_cell.length_c   1.000
_cell.angle_alpha   90.00
_cell.angle_beta   90.00
_cell.angle_gamma   90.00
#
_symmetry.space_group_name_H-M   'P 1'
#
loop_
_entity.id
_entity.type
_entity.pdbx_description
1 polymer ?
#
loop_
_entity_poly.entity_id
_entity_poly.type
_entity_poly.pdbx_seq_one_letter_code
_entity_poly.pdbx_strand_id
1 'polypeptide(L)'
;MPGRIQPMRRQLLRLAGALLCSPVLARAAGGGLPRAVRQRIVATLDAPLPKILNVHHLALIRRFDIGWSPVESGAPMLNPAHPLGTGDTLTLAMQAIASGDAALAAQRLMEAAQLLPRFVQMADLKPGSYAHGKAPFVLTAQHLTLLRQQSWLTVEMLGMGSAEDYLAEGYWPTPSVDGKRPYGNFTNYPVEMAQALGLPVRRQADGSLAVTPALEAELQALHEQTMPALQVFVRQAGLRRNTP
;
A
#
# COMPACT_ATOMS: atom_id res chain seq x y z
N MET A 1 -27.92 37.91 -4.38
CA MET A 1 -26.47 37.71 -4.26
C MET A 1 -26.08 37.65 -2.80
N PRO A 2 -25.71 36.47 -2.31
CA PRO A 2 -24.52 36.27 -1.47
C PRO A 2 -23.72 35.08 -2.05
N GLY A 3 -22.40 34.98 -2.01
CA GLY A 3 -21.41 35.47 -1.06
C GLY A 3 -20.38 34.35 -0.97
N ARG A 4 -19.35 34.42 -1.81
CA ARG A 4 -18.25 33.46 -1.96
C ARG A 4 -17.52 33.22 -0.62
N ILE A 5 -17.84 32.16 0.12
CA ILE A 5 -17.04 31.76 1.32
C ILE A 5 -16.81 30.23 1.38
N GLN A 6 -17.03 29.48 0.28
CA GLN A 6 -16.94 28.01 0.30
C GLN A 6 -15.67 27.34 -0.29
N PRO A 7 -14.73 28.00 -1.00
CA PRO A 7 -13.57 27.26 -1.55
C PRO A 7 -12.44 27.05 -0.53
N MET A 8 -12.24 27.96 0.44
CA MET A 8 -11.11 27.90 1.39
C MET A 8 -11.21 26.75 2.40
N ARG A 9 -12.43 26.36 2.79
CA ARG A 9 -12.63 25.29 3.79
C ARG A 9 -12.31 23.90 3.23
N ARG A 10 -12.40 23.71 1.90
CA ARG A 10 -11.97 22.48 1.21
C ARG A 10 -10.47 22.45 0.93
N GLN A 11 -9.81 23.61 0.80
CA GLN A 11 -8.35 23.67 0.64
C GLN A 11 -7.61 23.37 1.95
N LEU A 12 -8.13 23.79 3.10
CA LEU A 12 -7.52 23.49 4.41
C LEU A 12 -7.60 22.00 4.80
N LEU A 13 -8.61 21.27 4.32
CA LEU A 13 -8.72 19.81 4.51
C LEU A 13 -7.82 19.00 3.56
N ARG A 14 -7.34 19.60 2.45
CA ARG A 14 -6.36 18.96 1.55
C ARG A 14 -4.92 19.04 2.07
N LEU A 15 -4.64 20.00 2.96
CA LEU A 15 -3.33 20.14 3.59
C LEU A 15 -3.15 19.24 4.83
N ALA A 16 -4.23 18.82 5.51
CA ALA A 16 -4.12 17.95 6.68
C ALA A 16 -3.79 16.48 6.35
N GLY A 17 -4.20 15.99 5.17
CA GLY A 17 -3.84 14.65 4.70
C GLY A 17 -2.38 14.52 4.24
N ALA A 18 -1.77 15.62 3.80
CA ALA A 18 -0.37 15.66 3.37
C ALA A 18 0.61 16.00 4.53
N LEU A 19 0.14 16.62 5.61
CA LEU A 19 0.96 17.04 6.75
C LEU A 19 1.08 16.01 7.90
N LEU A 20 0.47 14.83 7.78
CA LEU A 20 0.67 13.72 8.72
C LEU A 20 1.75 12.72 8.27
N CYS A 21 2.28 12.88 7.06
CA CYS A 21 3.62 12.39 6.78
C CYS A 21 4.59 13.26 7.57
N SER A 22 5.25 12.69 8.57
CA SER A 22 6.35 13.34 9.27
C SER A 22 7.28 14.06 8.27
N PRO A 23 7.91 15.20 8.63
CA PRO A 23 8.87 15.90 7.78
C PRO A 23 10.17 15.10 7.48
N VAL A 24 10.13 13.78 7.63
CA VAL A 24 11.23 12.82 7.47
C VAL A 24 10.96 11.84 6.31
N LEU A 25 9.97 12.10 5.46
CA LEU A 25 10.04 11.58 4.09
C LEU A 25 10.97 12.51 3.30
N ALA A 26 12.25 12.13 3.24
CA ALA A 26 13.19 12.78 2.34
C ALA A 26 12.61 12.77 0.91
N ARG A 27 12.71 13.92 0.22
CA ARG A 27 12.29 14.04 -1.19
C ARG A 27 13.03 13.01 -2.03
N ALA A 28 12.32 11.97 -2.45
CA ALA A 28 12.95 10.80 -3.04
C ALA A 28 13.08 10.89 -4.57
N ALA A 29 12.26 11.71 -5.24
CA ALA A 29 12.59 12.21 -6.58
C ALA A 29 13.61 13.37 -6.48
N GLY A 30 14.71 13.14 -5.75
CA GLY A 30 15.81 14.09 -5.63
C GLY A 30 16.53 14.25 -6.96
N GLY A 31 16.27 15.37 -7.65
CA GLY A 31 16.69 15.63 -9.03
C GLY A 31 15.56 15.26 -9.98
N GLY A 32 14.62 16.19 -10.20
CA GLY A 32 13.35 15.95 -10.86
C GLY A 32 13.47 15.00 -12.05
N LEU A 33 12.83 13.82 -11.93
CA LEU A 33 12.88 12.72 -12.89
C LEU A 33 12.90 13.25 -14.33
N PRO A 34 13.72 12.70 -15.26
CA PRO A 34 13.74 13.15 -16.64
C PRO A 34 12.33 13.24 -17.23
N ARG A 35 12.06 14.25 -18.07
CA ARG A 35 10.70 14.48 -18.62
C ARG A 35 10.10 13.22 -19.25
N ALA A 36 10.90 12.46 -20.00
CA ALA A 36 10.49 11.21 -20.63
C ALA A 36 10.06 10.14 -19.59
N VAL A 37 10.75 10.07 -18.45
CA VAL A 37 10.41 9.16 -17.34
C VAL A 37 9.09 9.59 -16.69
N ARG A 38 8.89 10.88 -16.42
CA ARG A 38 7.63 11.40 -15.87
C ARG A 38 6.45 11.12 -16.79
N GLN A 39 6.59 11.43 -18.08
CA GLN A 39 5.56 11.16 -19.09
C GLN A 39 5.25 9.67 -19.17
N ARG A 40 6.27 8.81 -19.06
CA ARG A 40 6.07 7.36 -19.04
C ARG A 40 5.30 6.89 -17.81
N ILE A 41 5.59 7.43 -16.63
CA ILE A 41 4.85 7.11 -15.39
C ILE A 41 3.38 7.47 -15.55
N VAL A 42 3.07 8.71 -15.93
CA VAL A 42 1.70 9.19 -16.14
C VAL A 42 0.97 8.30 -17.14
N ALA A 43 1.54 8.11 -18.33
CA ALA A 43 0.94 7.28 -19.37
C ALA A 43 0.72 5.82 -18.93
N THR A 44 1.53 5.31 -17.99
CA THR A 44 1.37 3.95 -17.44
C THR A 44 0.19 3.86 -16.46
N LEU A 45 -0.04 4.91 -15.68
CA LEU A 45 -1.14 4.97 -14.71
C LEU A 45 -2.49 5.21 -15.40
N ASP A 46 -2.48 5.90 -16.54
CA ASP A 46 -3.67 6.08 -17.39
C ASP A 46 -4.00 4.84 -18.24
N ALA A 47 -3.04 3.91 -18.38
CA ALA A 47 -3.23 2.70 -19.17
C ALA A 47 -3.98 1.61 -18.38
N PRO A 48 -4.72 0.72 -19.05
CA PRO A 48 -5.24 -0.47 -18.42
C PRO A 48 -4.12 -1.32 -17.79
N LEU A 49 -4.38 -1.89 -16.61
CA LEU A 49 -3.40 -2.74 -15.95
C LEU A 49 -2.95 -3.91 -16.82
N PRO A 50 -1.65 -4.27 -16.80
CA PRO A 50 -1.18 -5.46 -17.47
C PRO A 50 -1.96 -6.70 -17.01
N LYS A 51 -2.48 -7.48 -17.96
CA LYS A 51 -3.18 -8.73 -17.65
C LYS A 51 -2.24 -9.79 -17.06
N ILE A 52 -0.95 -9.71 -17.41
CA ILE A 52 0.10 -10.67 -17.07
C ILE A 52 1.09 -10.03 -16.09
N LEU A 53 1.35 -10.72 -14.98
CA LEU A 53 2.45 -10.42 -14.08
C LEU A 53 3.72 -11.11 -14.61
N ASN A 54 4.64 -10.34 -15.18
CA ASN A 54 5.88 -10.87 -15.77
C ASN A 54 7.03 -10.93 -14.74
N VAL A 55 8.19 -11.42 -15.17
CA VAL A 55 9.38 -11.56 -14.32
C VAL A 55 9.93 -10.23 -13.80
N HIS A 56 9.80 -9.14 -14.56
CA HIS A 56 10.21 -7.80 -14.10
C HIS A 56 9.29 -7.31 -12.97
N HIS A 57 7.97 -7.49 -13.10
CA HIS A 57 7.02 -7.11 -12.06
C HIS A 57 7.32 -7.87 -10.77
N LEU A 58 7.57 -9.18 -10.87
CA LEU A 58 7.90 -10.00 -9.71
C LEU A 58 9.23 -9.60 -9.07
N ALA A 59 10.24 -9.27 -9.87
CA ALA A 59 11.54 -8.81 -9.37
C ALA A 59 11.42 -7.49 -8.58
N LEU A 60 10.53 -6.59 -9.02
CA LEU A 60 10.24 -5.32 -8.35
C LEU A 60 9.39 -5.52 -7.10
N ILE A 61 8.30 -6.31 -7.16
CA ILE A 61 7.44 -6.61 -5.99
C ILE A 61 8.26 -7.18 -4.83
N ARG A 62 9.21 -8.08 -5.12
CA ARG A 62 10.09 -8.65 -4.10
C ARG A 62 11.00 -7.65 -3.39
N ARG A 63 11.19 -6.48 -3.99
CA ARG A 63 12.01 -5.39 -3.45
C ARG A 63 11.17 -4.26 -2.86
N PHE A 64 9.84 -4.37 -2.85
CA PHE A 64 8.99 -3.35 -2.28
C PHE A 64 9.30 -3.09 -0.81
N ASP A 65 9.41 -1.81 -0.49
CA ASP A 65 9.52 -1.29 0.86
C ASP A 65 8.12 -0.93 1.36
N ILE A 66 7.64 -1.70 2.34
CA ILE A 66 6.31 -1.54 2.90
C ILE A 66 6.43 -0.70 4.17
N GLY A 67 5.74 0.44 4.16
CA GLY A 67 5.64 1.36 5.29
C GLY A 67 4.26 1.32 5.96
N TRP A 68 4.07 2.23 6.92
CA TRP A 68 2.80 2.46 7.60
C TRP A 68 2.21 3.81 7.19
N SER A 69 0.94 3.80 6.78
CA SER A 69 0.13 5.00 6.63
C SER A 69 -0.30 5.51 7.99
N PRO A 70 -0.05 6.78 8.34
CA PRO A 70 -0.54 7.36 9.59
C PRO A 70 -1.99 7.87 9.49
N VAL A 71 -2.68 7.66 8.37
CA VAL A 71 -4.03 8.18 8.14
C VAL A 71 -5.06 7.39 8.96
N GLU A 72 -5.82 8.09 9.82
CA GLU A 72 -6.90 7.52 10.64
C GLU A 72 -6.40 6.39 11.56
N SER A 73 -6.83 5.14 11.35
CA SER A 73 -6.32 3.98 12.12
C SER A 73 -4.94 3.53 11.63
N GLY A 74 -4.57 4.00 10.44
CA GLY A 74 -3.38 3.57 9.72
C GLY A 74 -3.57 2.24 9.02
N ALA A 75 -2.65 1.95 8.10
CA ALA A 75 -2.61 0.69 7.37
C ALA A 75 -1.27 0.53 6.63
N PRO A 76 -0.90 -0.69 6.21
CA PRO A 76 0.28 -0.89 5.37
C PRO A 76 0.17 -0.15 4.02
N MET A 77 1.30 0.42 3.56
CA MET A 77 1.40 1.08 2.25
C MET A 77 2.68 0.69 1.52
N LEU A 78 2.69 0.80 0.19
CA LEU A 78 3.96 0.86 -0.55
C LEU A 78 4.56 2.25 -0.37
N ASN A 79 5.75 2.34 0.22
CA ASN A 79 6.40 3.60 0.58
C ASN A 79 6.50 4.55 -0.63
N PRO A 80 5.79 5.70 -0.64
CA PRO A 80 5.76 6.59 -1.79
C PRO A 80 7.06 7.38 -1.95
N ALA A 81 7.83 7.59 -0.89
CA ALA A 81 9.16 8.17 -1.01
C ALA A 81 10.10 7.12 -1.62
N HIS A 82 10.24 5.98 -0.97
CA HIS A 82 11.27 5.01 -1.30
C HIS A 82 10.66 3.63 -1.59
N PRO A 83 9.92 3.43 -2.70
CA PRO A 83 9.16 2.19 -2.92
C PRO A 83 10.04 0.95 -3.06
N LEU A 84 11.34 1.10 -3.29
CA LEU A 84 12.32 0.01 -3.35
C LEU A 84 13.36 0.07 -2.21
N GLY A 85 13.09 0.86 -1.17
CA GLY A 85 13.98 1.10 -0.04
C GLY A 85 14.95 2.27 -0.28
N THR A 86 15.87 2.46 0.66
CA THR A 86 16.81 3.59 0.66
C THR A 86 17.69 3.62 -0.59
N GLY A 87 17.75 4.77 -1.25
CA GLY A 87 18.56 5.00 -2.46
C GLY A 87 17.76 5.65 -3.58
N ASP A 88 18.41 5.82 -4.75
CA ASP A 88 17.73 6.29 -5.95
C ASP A 88 16.81 5.18 -6.50
N THR A 89 15.50 5.42 -6.42
CA THR A 89 14.48 4.42 -6.77
C THR A 89 14.59 3.98 -8.23
N LEU A 90 14.91 4.90 -9.15
CA LEU A 90 15.01 4.60 -10.56
C LEU A 90 16.20 3.67 -10.86
N THR A 91 17.35 3.94 -10.24
CA THR A 91 18.54 3.08 -10.30
C THR A 91 18.25 1.70 -9.72
N LEU A 92 17.58 1.63 -8.57
CA LEU A 92 17.19 0.35 -7.96
C LEU A 92 16.22 -0.44 -8.85
N ALA A 93 15.29 0.23 -9.53
CA ALA A 93 14.35 -0.39 -10.45
C ALA A 93 15.09 -0.95 -11.69
N MET A 94 15.99 -0.16 -12.30
CA MET A 94 16.84 -0.58 -13.41
C MET A 94 17.66 -1.83 -13.06
N GLN A 95 18.28 -1.85 -11.88
CA GLN A 95 19.02 -3.02 -11.37
C GLN A 95 18.10 -4.23 -11.17
N ALA A 96 16.91 -4.03 -10.61
CA ALA A 96 15.96 -5.12 -10.34
C ALA A 96 15.50 -5.83 -11.61
N ILE A 97 15.37 -5.09 -12.72
CA ILE A 97 14.94 -5.63 -14.01
C ILE A 97 16.10 -5.88 -14.99
N ALA A 98 17.35 -5.72 -14.54
CA ALA A 98 18.56 -5.87 -15.35
C ALA A 98 18.52 -5.07 -16.67
N SER A 99 18.12 -3.80 -16.61
CA SER A 99 18.00 -2.91 -17.77
C SER A 99 18.65 -1.55 -17.52
N GLY A 100 19.24 -0.96 -18.55
CA GLY A 100 19.70 0.44 -18.55
C GLY A 100 18.64 1.46 -19.00
N ASP A 101 17.44 0.99 -19.37
CA ASP A 101 16.35 1.88 -19.80
C ASP A 101 15.54 2.37 -18.59
N ALA A 102 15.79 3.63 -18.22
CA ALA A 102 15.09 4.32 -17.14
C ALA A 102 13.57 4.44 -17.36
N ALA A 103 13.11 4.71 -18.58
CA ALA A 103 11.68 4.85 -18.84
C ALA A 103 10.98 3.50 -18.68
N LEU A 104 11.58 2.42 -19.21
CA LEU A 104 11.07 1.07 -19.02
C LEU A 104 11.07 0.67 -17.54
N ALA A 105 12.14 0.98 -16.79
CA ALA A 105 12.21 0.68 -15.36
C ALA A 105 11.10 1.40 -14.57
N ALA A 106 10.85 2.68 -14.85
CA ALA A 106 9.77 3.44 -14.24
C ALA A 106 8.38 2.89 -14.61
N GLN A 107 8.16 2.52 -15.89
CA GLN A 107 6.94 1.86 -16.32
C GLN A 107 6.70 0.56 -15.52
N ARG A 108 7.69 -0.32 -15.48
CA ARG A 108 7.57 -1.61 -14.79
C ARG A 108 7.38 -1.45 -13.29
N LEU A 109 7.97 -0.42 -12.67
CA LEU A 109 7.74 -0.09 -11.27
C LEU A 109 6.28 0.32 -11.00
N MET A 110 5.70 1.19 -11.84
CA MET A 110 4.31 1.60 -11.69
C MET A 110 3.33 0.47 -11.98
N GLU A 111 3.58 -0.34 -13.00
CA GLU A 111 2.80 -1.55 -13.27
C GLU A 111 2.86 -2.53 -12.08
N ALA A 112 4.06 -2.79 -11.55
CA ALA A 112 4.25 -3.65 -10.38
C ALA A 112 3.52 -3.10 -9.14
N ALA A 113 3.58 -1.78 -8.91
CA ALA A 113 2.91 -1.13 -7.79
C ALA A 113 1.39 -1.33 -7.88
N GLN A 114 0.79 -1.06 -9.05
CA GLN A 114 -0.64 -1.26 -9.25
C GLN A 114 -1.06 -2.76 -9.24
N LEU A 115 -0.14 -3.67 -9.55
CA LEU A 115 -0.39 -5.11 -9.47
C LEU A 115 -0.27 -5.67 -8.05
N LEU A 116 0.25 -4.92 -7.08
CA LEU A 116 0.46 -5.38 -5.70
C LEU A 116 -0.82 -5.94 -5.04
N PRO A 117 -1.99 -5.27 -5.09
CA PRO A 117 -3.21 -5.82 -4.52
C PRO A 117 -3.57 -7.18 -5.12
N ARG A 118 -3.45 -7.30 -6.45
CA ARG A 118 -3.73 -8.55 -7.17
C ARG A 118 -2.71 -9.64 -6.83
N PHE A 119 -1.43 -9.28 -6.67
CA PHE A 119 -0.38 -10.20 -6.24
C PHE A 119 -0.70 -10.79 -4.86
N VAL A 120 -1.15 -9.97 -3.89
CA VAL A 120 -1.56 -10.44 -2.55
C VAL A 120 -2.69 -11.48 -2.63
N GLN A 121 -3.62 -11.32 -3.58
CA GLN A 121 -4.70 -12.29 -3.80
C GLN A 121 -4.23 -13.61 -4.42
N MET A 122 -3.30 -13.57 -5.39
CA MET A 122 -2.92 -14.76 -6.18
C MET A 122 -1.68 -15.50 -5.67
N ALA A 123 -0.82 -14.83 -4.91
CA ALA A 123 0.39 -15.43 -4.39
C ALA A 123 0.09 -16.26 -3.13
N ASP A 124 0.97 -17.23 -2.87
CA ASP A 124 0.90 -18.07 -1.69
C ASP A 124 2.21 -18.04 -0.91
N LEU A 125 2.04 -18.01 0.40
CA LEU A 125 3.10 -18.12 1.38
C LEU A 125 2.51 -18.85 2.57
N LYS A 126 3.16 -19.93 3.02
CA LYS A 126 2.67 -20.70 4.17
C LYS A 126 2.93 -19.92 5.47
N PRO A 127 2.13 -20.11 6.53
CA PRO A 127 2.53 -19.68 7.87
C PRO A 127 3.91 -20.23 8.24
N GLY A 128 4.70 -19.46 8.97
CA GLY A 128 6.09 -19.81 9.29
C GLY A 128 6.92 -18.66 9.80
N SER A 129 8.16 -18.95 10.16
CA SER A 129 9.16 -17.96 10.58
C SER A 129 9.97 -17.50 9.37
N TYR A 130 9.98 -16.19 9.12
CA TYR A 130 10.64 -15.59 7.96
C TYR A 130 11.63 -14.51 8.39
N ALA A 131 12.74 -14.38 7.65
CA ALA A 131 13.72 -13.33 7.91
C ALA A 131 13.10 -11.92 7.74
N HIS A 132 13.26 -11.07 8.76
CA HIS A 132 12.73 -9.70 8.76
C HIS A 132 13.61 -8.73 9.57
N GLY A 133 14.65 -8.18 8.96
CA GLY A 133 15.59 -7.30 9.68
C GLY A 133 16.44 -8.09 10.67
N LYS A 134 16.50 -7.64 11.94
CA LYS A 134 17.35 -8.26 12.97
C LYS A 134 16.74 -9.52 13.61
N ALA A 135 15.42 -9.67 13.56
CA ALA A 135 14.70 -10.80 14.15
C ALA A 135 13.74 -11.40 13.14
N PRO A 136 13.46 -12.71 13.19
CA PRO A 136 12.46 -13.28 12.30
C PRO A 136 11.06 -12.78 12.66
N PHE A 137 10.18 -12.68 11.66
CA PHE A 137 8.76 -12.45 11.83
C PHE A 137 7.99 -13.77 11.70
N VAL A 138 7.08 -14.03 12.63
CA VAL A 138 6.21 -15.21 12.60
C VAL A 138 4.94 -14.86 11.84
N LEU A 139 4.88 -15.27 10.58
CA LEU A 139 3.69 -15.12 9.74
C LEU A 139 2.67 -16.21 10.09
N THR A 140 1.43 -15.82 10.34
CA THR A 140 0.35 -16.72 10.77
C THR A 140 -0.75 -16.80 9.70
N ALA A 141 -1.66 -17.77 9.84
CA ALA A 141 -2.84 -17.84 8.98
C ALA A 141 -3.73 -16.59 9.11
N GLN A 142 -3.86 -16.03 10.32
CA GLN A 142 -4.64 -14.81 10.55
C GLN A 142 -4.05 -13.62 9.79
N HIS A 143 -2.72 -13.46 9.80
CA HIS A 143 -2.06 -12.44 8.98
C HIS A 143 -2.43 -12.60 7.50
N LEU A 144 -2.32 -13.81 6.95
CA LEU A 144 -2.63 -14.08 5.55
C LEU A 144 -4.09 -13.80 5.19
N THR A 145 -5.03 -14.11 6.08
CA THR A 145 -6.45 -13.77 5.91
C THR A 145 -6.63 -12.25 5.84
N LEU A 146 -6.03 -11.51 6.78
CA LEU A 146 -6.16 -10.06 6.82
C LEU A 146 -5.51 -9.36 5.63
N LEU A 147 -4.33 -9.81 5.19
CA LEU A 147 -3.69 -9.26 4.00
C LEU A 147 -4.59 -9.40 2.76
N ARG A 148 -5.31 -10.52 2.62
CA ARG A 148 -6.27 -10.73 1.52
C ARG A 148 -7.56 -9.94 1.68
N GLN A 149 -7.90 -9.54 2.90
CA GLN A 149 -9.07 -8.72 3.17
C GLN A 149 -8.82 -7.22 3.00
N GLN A 150 -7.57 -6.80 2.77
CA GLN A 150 -7.22 -5.38 2.71
C GLN A 150 -7.97 -4.63 1.60
N SER A 151 -8.57 -3.49 1.96
CA SER A 151 -9.15 -2.53 1.02
C SER A 151 -8.07 -1.61 0.49
N TRP A 152 -7.77 -1.70 -0.82
CA TRP A 152 -6.73 -0.89 -1.45
C TRP A 152 -7.32 0.34 -2.14
N LEU A 153 -6.69 1.49 -1.95
CA LEU A 153 -6.98 2.74 -2.65
C LEU A 153 -6.06 2.90 -3.85
N THR A 154 -6.64 3.31 -4.97
CA THR A 154 -5.88 3.76 -6.14
C THR A 154 -5.25 5.13 -5.87
N VAL A 155 -4.25 5.51 -6.67
CA VAL A 155 -3.61 6.83 -6.57
C VAL A 155 -4.63 7.97 -6.62
N GLU A 156 -5.63 7.86 -7.50
CA GLU A 156 -6.72 8.84 -7.62
C GLU A 156 -7.53 9.00 -6.31
N MET A 157 -7.73 7.89 -5.58
CA MET A 157 -8.50 7.88 -4.33
C MET A 157 -7.72 8.41 -3.13
N LEU A 158 -6.39 8.51 -3.20
CA LEU A 158 -5.54 8.94 -2.08
C LEU A 158 -5.53 10.47 -1.85
N GLY A 159 -6.17 11.25 -2.72
CA GLY A 159 -6.55 12.63 -2.43
C GLY A 159 -5.47 13.69 -2.60
N MET A 160 -4.24 13.34 -3.02
CA MET A 160 -3.21 14.31 -3.40
C MET A 160 -3.39 14.89 -4.82
N GLY A 161 -4.36 14.39 -5.60
CA GLY A 161 -4.61 14.85 -6.96
C GLY A 161 -4.12 13.84 -8.00
N SER A 162 -3.53 14.32 -9.10
CA SER A 162 -3.08 13.46 -10.20
C SER A 162 -1.71 12.83 -9.91
N ALA A 163 -1.27 11.90 -10.75
CA ALA A 163 0.06 11.32 -10.65
C ALA A 163 1.17 12.39 -10.74
N GLU A 164 0.95 13.45 -11.49
CA GLU A 164 1.86 14.59 -11.61
C GLU A 164 2.04 15.34 -10.30
N ASP A 165 0.99 15.47 -9.50
CA ASP A 165 1.06 16.15 -8.19
C ASP A 165 1.95 15.37 -7.22
N TYR A 166 1.85 14.04 -7.21
CA TYR A 166 2.78 13.17 -6.47
C TYR A 166 4.23 13.40 -6.90
N LEU A 167 4.48 13.35 -8.21
CA LEU A 167 5.83 13.51 -8.75
C LEU A 167 6.40 14.90 -8.49
N ALA A 168 5.57 15.95 -8.49
CA ALA A 168 5.96 17.32 -8.20
C ALA A 168 6.39 17.50 -6.73
N GLU A 169 5.72 16.80 -5.81
CA GLU A 169 6.10 16.77 -4.39
C GLU A 169 7.30 15.86 -4.08
N GLY A 170 7.74 15.10 -5.08
CA GLY A 170 8.90 14.21 -5.00
C GLY A 170 8.57 12.80 -4.53
N TYR A 171 7.31 12.39 -4.67
CA TYR A 171 6.80 11.08 -4.34
C TYR A 171 6.46 10.25 -5.58
N TRP A 172 6.59 8.94 -5.45
CA TRP A 172 6.08 7.98 -6.41
C TRP A 172 4.57 7.78 -6.18
N PRO A 173 3.75 7.78 -7.23
CA PRO A 173 2.31 7.55 -7.14
C PRO A 173 2.03 6.05 -6.92
N THR A 174 2.14 5.60 -5.67
CA THR A 174 1.95 4.19 -5.26
C THR A 174 0.61 3.98 -4.56
N PRO A 175 0.00 2.78 -4.64
CA PRO A 175 -1.23 2.48 -3.92
C PRO A 175 -0.97 2.31 -2.43
N SER A 176 -2.03 2.50 -1.63
CA SER A 176 -2.02 2.27 -0.18
C SER A 176 -3.30 1.53 0.22
N VAL A 177 -3.24 0.77 1.31
CA VAL A 177 -4.46 0.30 1.98
C VAL A 177 -5.20 1.52 2.56
N ASP A 178 -6.53 1.47 2.55
CA ASP A 178 -7.39 2.51 3.13
C ASP A 178 -7.20 2.54 4.66
N GLY A 179 -6.50 3.54 5.18
CA GLY A 179 -6.28 3.70 6.63
C GLY A 179 -7.56 3.99 7.44
N LYS A 180 -8.65 4.39 6.77
CA LYS A 180 -9.95 4.59 7.41
C LYS A 180 -10.77 3.31 7.45
N ARG A 181 -10.64 2.45 6.42
CA ARG A 181 -11.43 1.22 6.24
C ARG A 181 -10.55 0.08 5.73
N PRO A 182 -9.57 -0.37 6.52
CA PRO A 182 -8.51 -1.24 6.01
C PRO A 182 -8.99 -2.63 5.62
N TYR A 183 -10.17 -3.09 6.06
CA TYR A 183 -10.66 -4.45 5.84
C TYR A 183 -12.08 -4.53 5.25
N GLY A 184 -12.61 -3.42 4.75
CA GLY A 184 -13.94 -3.39 4.16
C GLY A 184 -14.53 -2.00 4.05
N ASN A 185 -15.79 -1.87 4.47
CA ASN A 185 -16.61 -0.67 4.29
C ASN A 185 -17.04 -0.01 5.61
N PHE A 186 -16.79 -0.66 6.76
CA PHE A 186 -17.08 -0.13 8.08
C PHE A 186 -15.87 0.62 8.64
N THR A 187 -16.12 1.65 9.45
CA THR A 187 -15.05 2.39 10.14
C THR A 187 -14.53 1.64 11.37
N ASN A 188 -15.29 0.68 11.92
CA ASN A 188 -14.88 -0.12 13.07
C ASN A 188 -14.05 -1.33 12.60
N TYR A 189 -12.76 -1.09 12.33
CA TYR A 189 -11.88 -2.10 11.76
C TYR A 189 -11.70 -3.37 12.63
N PRO A 190 -11.67 -3.32 13.98
CA PRO A 190 -11.60 -4.55 14.79
C PRO A 190 -12.79 -5.48 14.55
N VAL A 191 -14.00 -4.94 14.35
CA VAL A 191 -15.16 -5.77 14.02
C VAL A 191 -15.00 -6.45 12.67
N GLU A 192 -14.54 -5.74 11.64
CA GLU A 192 -14.32 -6.34 10.31
C GLU A 192 -13.22 -7.40 10.35
N MET A 193 -12.14 -7.16 11.11
CA MET A 193 -11.11 -8.17 11.34
C MET A 193 -11.68 -9.41 12.01
N ALA A 194 -12.49 -9.24 13.07
CA ALA A 194 -13.13 -10.35 13.76
C ALA A 194 -14.02 -11.15 12.81
N GLN A 195 -14.83 -10.48 11.99
CA GLN A 195 -15.67 -11.14 10.97
C GLN A 195 -14.83 -11.91 9.95
N ALA A 196 -13.77 -11.30 9.41
CA ALA A 196 -12.89 -11.94 8.43
C ALA A 196 -12.16 -13.16 9.01
N LEU A 197 -11.87 -13.15 10.31
CA LEU A 197 -11.20 -14.23 11.03
C LEU A 197 -12.17 -15.27 11.63
N GLY A 198 -13.49 -15.07 11.49
CA GLY A 198 -14.50 -15.95 12.09
C GLY A 198 -14.55 -15.88 13.62
N LEU A 199 -14.14 -14.76 14.22
CA LEU A 199 -14.11 -14.54 15.66
C LEU A 199 -15.44 -13.95 16.18
N PRO A 200 -15.74 -14.08 17.49
CA PRO A 200 -17.01 -13.63 18.04
C PRO A 200 -17.23 -12.12 17.92
N VAL A 201 -18.38 -11.74 17.35
CA VAL A 201 -18.89 -10.36 17.30
C VAL A 201 -20.25 -10.32 17.96
N ARG A 202 -20.49 -9.32 18.81
CA ARG A 202 -21.74 -9.13 19.54
C ARG A 202 -22.53 -7.99 18.90
N ARG A 203 -23.83 -8.20 18.70
CA ARG A 203 -24.77 -7.13 18.37
C ARG A 203 -25.22 -6.45 19.65
N GLN A 204 -25.05 -5.14 19.71
CA GLN A 204 -25.50 -4.27 20.80
C GLN A 204 -26.99 -3.93 20.65
N ALA A 205 -27.58 -3.36 21.70
CA ALA A 205 -29.00 -2.99 21.72
C ALA A 205 -29.39 -1.97 20.62
N ASP A 206 -28.45 -1.09 20.24
CA ASP A 206 -28.61 -0.12 19.15
C ASP A 206 -28.39 -0.72 17.74
N GLY A 207 -28.12 -2.03 17.66
CA GLY A 207 -27.85 -2.75 16.43
C GLY A 207 -26.40 -2.65 15.94
N SER A 208 -25.53 -1.89 16.61
CA SER A 208 -24.11 -1.84 16.31
C SER A 208 -23.43 -3.17 16.63
N LEU A 209 -22.30 -3.42 15.99
CA LEU A 209 -21.47 -4.59 16.22
C LEU A 209 -20.26 -4.18 17.06
N ALA A 210 -19.89 -5.04 18.02
CA ALA A 210 -18.72 -4.83 18.86
C ALA A 210 -18.02 -6.15 19.18
N VAL A 211 -16.72 -6.07 19.41
CA VAL A 211 -15.92 -7.14 20.01
C VAL A 211 -15.74 -6.85 21.51
N THR A 212 -15.26 -7.83 22.27
CA THR A 212 -14.89 -7.58 23.67
C THR A 212 -13.61 -6.74 23.74
N PRO A 213 -13.35 -5.95 24.80
CA PRO A 213 -12.12 -5.16 24.91
C PRO A 213 -10.83 -5.98 24.83
N ALA A 214 -10.84 -7.21 25.36
CA ALA A 214 -9.69 -8.11 25.26
C ALA A 214 -9.40 -8.50 23.80
N LEU A 215 -10.44 -8.90 23.07
CA LEU A 215 -10.34 -9.22 21.64
C LEU A 215 -9.96 -7.98 20.81
N GLU A 216 -10.46 -6.79 21.16
CA GLU A 216 -10.08 -5.55 20.49
C GLU A 216 -8.58 -5.28 20.59
N ALA A 217 -7.99 -5.44 21.77
CA ALA A 217 -6.55 -5.27 21.98
C ALA A 217 -5.72 -6.30 21.18
N GLU A 218 -6.17 -7.56 21.13
CA GLU A 218 -5.53 -8.60 20.30
C GLU A 218 -5.59 -8.24 18.80
N LEU A 219 -6.74 -7.75 18.33
CA LEU A 219 -6.92 -7.37 16.93
C LEU A 219 -6.15 -6.10 16.57
N GLN A 220 -6.00 -5.15 17.49
CA GLN A 220 -5.13 -3.98 17.30
C GLN A 220 -3.67 -4.42 17.11
N ALA A 221 -3.17 -5.30 18.00
CA ALA A 221 -1.82 -5.84 17.85
C ALA A 221 -1.64 -6.58 16.52
N LEU A 222 -2.65 -7.33 16.10
CA LEU A 222 -2.64 -8.04 14.81
C LEU A 222 -2.70 -7.08 13.61
N HIS A 223 -3.43 -5.96 13.73
CA HIS A 223 -3.50 -4.90 12.72
C HIS A 223 -2.14 -4.26 12.50
N GLU A 224 -1.44 -3.88 13.57
CA GLU A 224 -0.08 -3.33 13.50
C GLU A 224 0.91 -4.33 12.85
N GLN A 225 0.75 -5.63 13.13
CA GLN A 225 1.56 -6.69 12.53
C GLN A 225 1.29 -6.88 11.03
N THR A 226 0.23 -6.30 10.44
CA THR A 226 -0.01 -6.44 9.00
C THR A 226 1.05 -5.75 8.13
N MET A 227 1.76 -4.74 8.64
CA MET A 227 2.88 -4.12 7.92
C MET A 227 4.07 -5.08 7.76
N PRO A 228 4.69 -5.62 8.83
CA PRO A 228 5.76 -6.60 8.68
C PRO A 228 5.27 -7.89 7.99
N ALA A 229 4.01 -8.28 8.16
CA ALA A 229 3.43 -9.40 7.43
C ALA A 229 3.41 -9.15 5.91
N LEU A 230 2.93 -7.98 5.47
CA LEU A 230 2.95 -7.62 4.04
C LEU A 230 4.38 -7.51 3.51
N GLN A 231 5.31 -6.94 4.30
CA GLN A 231 6.72 -6.85 3.91
C GLN A 231 7.35 -8.23 3.70
N VAL A 232 7.08 -9.20 4.57
CA VAL A 232 7.51 -10.59 4.40
C VAL A 232 6.83 -11.23 3.19
N PHE A 233 5.52 -11.01 3.04
CA PHE A 233 4.73 -11.58 1.96
C PHE A 233 5.27 -11.17 0.58
N VAL A 234 5.49 -9.87 0.33
CA VAL A 234 6.00 -9.40 -0.97
C VAL A 234 7.39 -9.95 -1.30
N ARG A 235 8.23 -10.19 -0.29
CA ARG A 235 9.59 -10.75 -0.46
C ARG A 235 9.59 -12.24 -0.77
N GLN A 236 8.70 -13.01 -0.14
CA GLN A 236 8.80 -14.47 -0.06
C GLN A 236 7.72 -15.23 -0.82
N ALA A 237 6.55 -14.62 -1.05
CA ALA A 237 5.43 -15.33 -1.66
C ALA A 237 5.75 -15.76 -3.11
N GLY A 238 5.35 -16.99 -3.43
CA GLY A 238 5.39 -17.53 -4.78
C GLY A 238 4.02 -17.38 -5.45
N LEU A 239 3.99 -17.20 -6.77
CA LEU A 239 2.72 -17.31 -7.49
C LEU A 239 2.19 -18.73 -7.34
N ARG A 240 0.89 -18.87 -7.05
CA ARG A 240 0.24 -20.17 -7.09
C ARG A 240 0.41 -20.73 -8.50
N ARG A 241 0.88 -21.98 -8.60
CA ARG A 241 0.70 -22.72 -9.85
C ARG A 241 -0.81 -22.85 -10.03
N ASN A 242 -1.34 -22.39 -11.16
CA ASN A 242 -2.68 -22.79 -11.55
C ASN A 242 -2.64 -24.31 -11.68
N THR A 243 -3.17 -25.02 -10.70
CA THR A 243 -3.47 -26.44 -10.89
C THR A 243 -4.66 -26.48 -11.84
N PRO A 244 -4.54 -27.11 -13.03
CA PRO A 244 -5.65 -27.26 -13.95
C PRO A 244 -6.82 -28.06 -13.33
#